data_AF-A0A512ILQ2-F1
#
_entry.id   AF-A0A512ILQ2-F1
#
_cell.length_a   1.000
_cell.length_b   1.000
_cell.length_c   1.000
_cell.angle_alpha   90.00
_cell.angle_beta   90.00
_cell.angle_gamma   90.00
#
_symmetry.space_group_name_H-M   'P 1'
#
loop_
_entity.id
_entity.type
_entity.pdbx_description
1 polymer ?
#
loop_
_entity_poly.entity_id
_entity_poly.type
_entity_poly.pdbx_seq_one_letter_code
_entity_poly.pdbx_strand_id
1 'polypeptide(L)'
;MRLFLITCLVLTCTGASAESPPGPRTIVACDNLVTLRRLMAQDPEGDTIPAEFGGCRAIPPDGIGDVEKRAMIGDAPYECRTLKDGPCLWVRP
;
A
#
# COMPACT_ATOMS: atom_id res chain seq x y z
N MET A 1 11.91 14.95 -63.79
CA MET A 1 12.18 16.05 -62.84
C MET A 1 11.67 15.62 -61.48
N ARG A 2 12.50 15.11 -60.55
CA ARG A 2 13.39 15.86 -59.66
C ARG A 2 12.67 17.03 -58.96
N LEU A 3 12.22 16.85 -57.72
CA LEU A 3 12.91 17.42 -56.56
C LEU A 3 12.34 16.87 -55.23
N PHE A 4 13.23 16.29 -54.44
CA PHE A 4 13.10 15.98 -53.02
C PHE A 4 12.89 17.25 -52.20
N LEU A 5 11.97 17.27 -51.24
CA LEU A 5 12.03 18.22 -50.12
C LEU A 5 11.53 17.59 -48.80
N ILE A 6 12.53 17.25 -47.97
CA ILE A 6 12.64 17.59 -46.55
C ILE A 6 11.71 16.84 -45.57
N THR A 7 12.19 15.66 -45.19
CA THR A 7 12.62 15.32 -43.82
C THR A 7 12.30 16.35 -42.72
N CYS A 8 11.26 16.06 -41.92
CA CYS A 8 11.24 16.42 -40.50
C CYS A 8 10.95 15.14 -39.71
N LEU A 9 11.97 14.28 -39.62
CA LEU A 9 12.03 13.18 -38.67
C LEU A 9 12.19 13.81 -37.28
N VAL A 10 11.07 14.17 -36.65
CA VAL A 10 11.07 14.60 -35.25
C VAL A 10 11.30 13.34 -34.42
N LEU A 11 12.57 13.10 -34.11
CA LEU A 11 13.03 12.08 -33.19
C LEU A 11 12.63 12.52 -31.77
N THR A 12 11.42 12.18 -31.35
CA THR A 12 11.02 12.36 -29.95
C THR A 12 11.75 11.32 -29.12
N CYS A 13 12.76 11.77 -28.38
CA CYS A 13 13.43 10.98 -27.36
C CYS A 13 12.38 10.49 -26.35
N THR A 14 11.96 9.23 -26.48
CA THR A 14 11.23 8.52 -25.44
C THR A 14 12.15 8.40 -24.24
N GLY A 15 12.03 9.35 -23.31
CA GLY A 15 12.60 9.22 -21.98
C GLY A 15 11.96 8.01 -21.32
N ALA A 16 12.65 6.87 -21.37
CA ALA A 16 12.31 5.72 -20.56
C ALA A 16 12.61 6.10 -19.11
N SER A 17 11.62 6.65 -18.41
CA SER A 17 11.60 6.60 -16.96
C SER A 17 11.69 5.12 -16.59
N ALA A 18 12.81 4.73 -15.99
CA ALA A 18 12.94 3.42 -15.39
C ALA A 18 11.96 3.37 -14.22
N GLU A 19 10.74 2.91 -14.49
CA GLU A 19 9.78 2.55 -13.47
C GLU A 19 10.45 1.43 -12.66
N SER A 20 10.92 1.77 -11.47
CA SER A 20 11.46 0.76 -10.56
C SER A 20 10.33 -0.24 -10.32
N PRO A 21 10.60 -1.55 -10.44
CA PRO A 21 9.56 -2.54 -10.19
C PRO A 21 8.96 -2.27 -8.81
N PRO A 22 7.62 -2.28 -8.66
CA PRO A 22 6.99 -2.02 -7.38
C PRO A 22 7.60 -2.97 -6.36
N GLY A 23 8.09 -2.41 -5.25
CA GLY A 23 8.64 -3.19 -4.15
C GLY A 23 7.63 -4.21 -3.63
N PRO A 24 8.07 -5.20 -2.83
CA PRO A 24 7.16 -6.18 -2.25
C PRO A 24 6.01 -5.46 -1.53
N ARG A 25 4.77 -5.72 -1.95
CA ARG A 25 3.59 -5.09 -1.34
C ARG A 25 3.54 -5.49 0.13
N THR A 26 3.42 -4.52 1.02
CA THR A 26 3.25 -4.74 2.46
C THR A 26 1.83 -4.42 2.88
N ILE A 27 1.33 -5.09 3.91
CA ILE A 27 0.06 -4.77 4.56
C ILE A 27 0.36 -3.93 5.80
N VAL A 28 -0.35 -2.83 5.97
CA VAL A 28 -0.30 -2.05 7.21
C VAL A 28 -1.16 -2.73 8.26
N ALA A 29 -0.56 -3.04 9.42
CA ALA A 29 -1.28 -3.64 10.54
C ALA A 29 -0.91 -2.95 11.85
N CYS A 30 -1.87 -2.84 12.76
CA CYS A 30 -1.68 -2.19 14.06
C CYS A 30 -2.17 -3.07 15.22
N ASP A 31 -1.52 -2.93 16.37
CA ASP A 31 -1.88 -3.66 17.60
C ASP A 31 -3.29 -3.29 18.09
N ASN A 32 -3.77 -2.10 17.74
CA ASN A 32 -5.05 -1.56 18.18
C ASN A 32 -5.85 -0.96 17.02
N LEU A 33 -7.13 -1.31 16.95
CA LEU A 33 -8.09 -0.82 15.96
C LEU A 33 -8.22 0.71 15.94
N VAL A 34 -8.17 1.36 17.09
CA VAL A 34 -8.24 2.83 17.21
C VAL A 34 -7.04 3.48 16.51
N THR A 35 -5.84 2.93 16.70
CA THR A 35 -4.62 3.42 16.04
C THR A 35 -4.71 3.24 14.53
N LEU A 36 -5.13 2.06 14.06
CA LEU A 36 -5.34 1.80 12.64
C LEU A 36 -6.32 2.79 12.02
N ARG A 37 -7.44 3.07 12.71
CA ARG A 37 -8.45 4.01 12.22
C ARG A 37 -7.94 5.44 12.16
N ARG A 38 -7.20 5.88 13.17
CA ARG A 38 -6.59 7.21 13.16
C ARG A 38 -5.60 7.32 11.99
N LEU A 39 -4.84 6.27 11.71
CA LEU A 39 -3.91 6.23 10.59
C LEU A 39 -4.67 6.34 9.26
N MET A 40 -5.67 5.50 9.05
CA MET A 40 -6.48 5.51 7.82
C MET A 40 -7.27 6.82 7.62
N ALA A 41 -7.61 7.53 8.69
CA ALA A 41 -8.25 8.83 8.57
C ALA A 41 -7.28 9.94 8.11
N GLN A 42 -5.98 9.80 8.38
CA GLN A 42 -4.96 10.76 7.94
C GLN A 42 -4.40 10.39 6.57
N ASP A 43 -4.22 9.09 6.34
CA ASP A 43 -3.63 8.53 5.12
C ASP A 43 -4.37 7.24 4.74
N PRO A 44 -5.47 7.35 3.97
CA PRO A 44 -6.31 6.21 3.63
C PRO A 44 -5.61 5.17 2.76
N GLU A 45 -4.72 5.62 1.86
CA GLU A 45 -4.11 4.78 0.82
C GLU A 45 -2.59 4.63 0.97
N GLY A 46 -1.91 5.45 1.77
CA GLY A 46 -0.46 5.46 1.77
C GLY A 46 0.19 4.29 2.49
N ASP A 47 1.30 3.83 1.92
CA ASP A 47 2.07 2.68 2.41
C ASP A 47 3.05 3.05 3.53
N THR A 48 3.13 4.34 3.87
CA THR A 48 4.04 4.85 4.91
C THR A 48 3.33 4.95 6.25
N ILE A 49 4.01 4.56 7.32
CA ILE A 49 3.51 4.66 8.69
C ILE A 49 4.26 5.80 9.39
N PRO A 50 3.61 6.96 9.65
CA PRO A 50 4.24 8.04 10.38
C PRO A 50 4.64 7.62 11.81
N ALA A 51 5.72 8.21 12.33
CA ALA A 51 6.33 7.79 13.59
C ALA A 51 5.40 7.90 14.81
N GLU A 52 4.43 8.82 14.78
CA GLU A 52 3.40 9.00 15.80
C GLU A 52 2.39 7.86 15.88
N PHE A 53 2.36 6.95 14.90
CA PHE A 53 1.52 5.75 14.88
C PHE A 53 2.25 4.54 15.46
N GLY A 54 2.77 4.70 16.69
CA GLY A 54 3.34 3.60 17.45
C GLY A 54 2.40 2.40 17.54
N GLY A 55 2.94 1.20 17.39
CA GLY A 55 2.17 -0.05 17.35
C GLY A 55 1.58 -0.41 15.98
N CYS A 56 1.75 0.44 14.96
CA CYS A 56 1.54 0.08 13.55
C CYS A 56 2.85 -0.35 12.91
N ARG A 57 2.76 -1.31 11.98
CA ARG A 57 3.91 -1.85 11.24
C ARG A 57 3.48 -2.36 9.87
N ALA A 58 4.40 -2.28 8.92
CA ALA A 58 4.26 -2.93 7.63
C ALA A 58 4.65 -4.40 7.80
N ILE A 59 3.76 -5.32 7.42
CA ILE A 59 4.00 -6.77 7.47
C ILE A 59 3.90 -7.36 6.06
N PRO A 60 4.62 -8.44 5.77
CA PRO A 60 4.51 -9.07 4.47
C PRO A 60 3.17 -9.84 4.39
N PRO A 61 2.53 -9.92 3.21
CA PRO A 61 1.18 -10.49 3.06
C PRO A 61 1.10 -11.97 3.44
N ASP A 62 2.18 -12.71 3.24
CA ASP A 62 2.34 -14.12 3.64
C ASP A 62 2.35 -14.33 5.16
N GLY A 63 2.54 -13.26 5.94
CA GLY A 63 2.46 -13.28 7.39
C GLY A 63 1.03 -13.19 7.96
N ILE A 64 0.02 -12.95 7.11
CA ILE A 64 -1.38 -12.80 7.51
C ILE A 64 -2.15 -14.12 7.39
N GLY A 65 -2.68 -14.58 8.52
CA GLY A 65 -3.56 -15.75 8.59
C GLY A 65 -5.05 -15.39 8.60
N ASP A 66 -5.86 -16.22 9.26
CA ASP A 66 -7.31 -16.12 9.32
C ASP A 66 -7.82 -14.94 10.15
N VAL A 67 -9.10 -14.62 10.00
CA VAL A 67 -9.77 -13.64 10.86
C VAL A 67 -9.97 -14.23 12.25
N GLU A 68 -9.33 -13.64 13.26
CA GLU A 68 -9.58 -13.99 14.67
C GLU A 68 -10.71 -13.15 15.26
N LYS A 69 -10.74 -11.86 14.92
CA LYS A 69 -11.75 -10.91 15.40
C LYS A 69 -12.22 -10.01 14.27
N ARG A 70 -13.48 -9.59 14.33
CA ARG A 70 -14.04 -8.59 13.42
C ARG A 70 -14.77 -7.53 14.23
N ALA A 71 -14.62 -6.27 13.83
CA ALA A 71 -15.35 -5.15 14.38
C ALA A 71 -15.99 -4.36 13.24
N MET A 72 -17.25 -3.98 13.41
CA MET A 72 -17.95 -3.09 12.49
C MET A 72 -17.82 -1.67 13.00
N ILE A 73 -17.39 -0.76 12.14
CA ILE A 73 -17.35 0.67 12.45
C ILE A 73 -17.99 1.41 11.28
N GLY A 74 -19.18 1.96 11.53
CA GLY A 74 -20.07 2.34 10.43
C GLY A 74 -20.47 1.09 9.64
N ASP A 75 -20.29 1.16 8.32
CA ASP A 75 -20.48 0.07 7.36
C ASP A 75 -19.17 -0.65 7.00
N ALA A 76 -18.03 -0.22 7.54
CA ALA A 76 -16.72 -0.80 7.25
C ALA A 76 -16.39 -1.96 8.22
N PRO A 77 -16.10 -3.17 7.69
CA PRO A 77 -15.56 -4.26 8.48
C PRO A 77 -14.06 -4.06 8.70
N TYR A 78 -13.65 -4.14 9.96
CA TYR A 78 -12.25 -4.20 10.36
C TYR A 78 -11.93 -5.59 10.87
N GLU A 79 -10.78 -6.12 10.49
CA GLU A 79 -10.37 -7.48 10.83
C GLU A 79 -9.07 -7.48 11.62
N CYS A 80 -9.08 -8.24 12.72
CA CYS A 80 -7.87 -8.66 13.41
C CYS A 80 -7.49 -10.02 12.87
N ARG A 81 -6.36 -10.12 12.17
CA ARG A 81 -5.92 -11.35 11.51
C ARG A 81 -4.82 -12.02 12.32
N THR A 82 -4.86 -13.34 12.42
CA THR A 82 -3.84 -14.12 13.13
C THR A 82 -2.47 -13.92 12.49
N LEU A 83 -1.43 -13.87 13.30
CA LEU A 83 -0.04 -13.95 12.86
C LEU A 83 0.53 -15.32 13.18
N LYS A 84 1.63 -15.68 12.49
CA LYS A 84 2.37 -16.92 12.76
C LYS A 84 2.80 -17.02 14.23
N ASP A 85 3.30 -15.91 14.78
CA ASP A 85 3.80 -15.83 16.15
C ASP A 85 3.29 -14.54 16.82
N GLY A 86 2.33 -14.65 17.75
CA GLY A 86 1.83 -13.53 18.56
C GLY A 86 0.32 -13.28 18.47
N PRO A 87 -0.17 -12.18 19.06
CA PRO A 87 -1.57 -11.81 18.99
C PRO A 87 -1.96 -11.40 17.55
N CYS A 88 -3.25 -11.47 17.22
CA CYS A 88 -3.75 -10.91 15.97
C CYS A 88 -3.45 -9.40 15.87
N LEU A 89 -3.27 -8.91 14.64
CA LEU A 89 -3.16 -7.48 14.36
C LEU A 89 -4.35 -7.00 13.53
N TRP A 90 -4.78 -5.78 13.78
CA TRP A 90 -5.81 -5.12 12.97
C TRP A 90 -5.19 -4.68 11.66
N VAL A 91 -5.66 -5.25 10.55
CA VAL A 91 -5.12 -4.97 9.22
C VAL A 91 -5.90 -3.86 8.55
N ARG A 92 -5.19 -3.00 7.82
CA ARG A 92 -5.82 -2.12 6.84
C ARG A 92 -6.57 -2.99 5.81
N PRO A 93 -7.88 -2.73 5.57
CA PRO A 93 -8.66 -3.48 4.59
C PRO A 93 -8.10 -3.42 3.17
#